data_AF-A0A3R9ULA1-F1
#
_entry.id   AF-A0A3R9ULA1-F1
#
_cell.length_a   1.000
_cell.length_b   1.000
_cell.length_c   1.000
_cell.angle_alpha   90.00
_cell.angle_beta   90.00
_cell.angle_gamma   90.00
#
_symmetry.space_group_name_H-M   'P 1'
#
loop_
_entity.id
_entity.type
_entity.pdbx_description
1 polymer ?
#
loop_
_entity_poly.entity_id
_entity_poly.type
_entity_poly.pdbx_seq_one_letter_code
_entity_poly.pdbx_strand_id
1 'polypeptide(L)'
;MMYRLSTLLVMLFLSHGMWAQDCHQAFIKRVTDTIAYVGVVKCEAVSRIGSTPRQYIRFDSLRRFCSSAELQALLKHKSPAVRGYAFWALTERPEVDLYPLLLRHRQDRAETAQMCGCFGSVITVISSMLNDYEKSPQYARDSLNPERRRVYLVLHKEAKARWRKKSQHQENMTLRAKNRAKRRDDKLWAHDNDF
;
A
#
# COMPACT_ATOMS: atom_id res chain seq x y z
N MET A 1 -4.18 28.38 -47.76
CA MET A 1 -4.30 29.15 -46.50
C MET A 1 -4.89 28.33 -45.31
N MET A 2 -5.41 27.11 -45.52
CA MET A 2 -6.05 26.31 -44.44
C MET A 2 -5.07 25.67 -43.43
N TYR A 3 -3.81 25.41 -43.80
CA TYR A 3 -2.84 24.73 -42.92
C TYR A 3 -2.32 25.57 -41.73
N ARG A 4 -2.51 26.90 -41.77
CA ARG A 4 -2.07 27.81 -40.69
C ARG A 4 -3.04 27.87 -39.51
N LEU A 5 -4.33 27.59 -39.73
CA LEU A 5 -5.30 27.52 -38.64
C LEU A 5 -5.19 26.18 -37.88
N SER A 6 -4.95 25.08 -38.59
CA SER A 6 -4.81 23.75 -38.02
C SER A 6 -3.62 23.62 -37.07
N THR A 7 -2.49 24.28 -37.39
CA THR A 7 -1.26 24.24 -36.59
C THR A 7 -1.38 25.00 -35.27
N LEU A 8 -2.05 26.17 -35.27
CA LEU A 8 -2.34 26.93 -34.04
C LEU A 8 -3.30 26.17 -33.11
N LEU A 9 -4.27 25.46 -33.67
CA LEU A 9 -5.24 24.68 -32.91
C LEU A 9 -4.59 23.46 -32.24
N VAL A 10 -3.67 22.77 -32.93
CA VAL A 10 -2.86 21.68 -32.35
C VAL A 10 -1.93 22.18 -31.23
N MET A 11 -1.30 23.34 -31.40
CA MET A 11 -0.45 23.95 -30.36
C MET A 11 -1.24 24.32 -29.09
N LEU A 12 -2.46 24.83 -29.24
CA LEU A 12 -3.36 25.13 -28.11
C LEU A 12 -3.81 23.87 -27.36
N PHE A 13 -4.07 22.75 -28.04
CA PHE A 13 -4.41 21.49 -27.37
C PHE A 13 -3.21 20.87 -26.63
N LEU A 14 -1.99 21.04 -27.14
CA LEU A 14 -0.78 20.52 -26.49
C LEU A 14 -0.42 21.26 -25.20
N SER A 15 -0.66 22.58 -25.10
CA SER A 15 -0.32 23.36 -23.90
C SER A 15 -1.21 23.03 -22.70
N HIS A 16 -2.48 22.68 -22.91
CA HIS A 16 -3.41 22.35 -21.83
C HIS A 16 -3.13 20.97 -21.20
N GLY A 17 -2.62 20.02 -21.98
CA GLY A 17 -2.29 18.68 -21.49
C GLY A 17 -1.15 18.66 -20.46
N MET A 18 -0.17 19.55 -20.60
CA MET A 18 1.00 19.58 -19.71
C MET A 18 0.64 20.06 -18.30
N TRP A 19 -0.19 21.10 -18.17
CA TRP A 19 -0.56 21.67 -16.86
C TRP A 19 -1.40 20.72 -16.00
N ALA A 20 -2.30 19.95 -16.62
CA ALA A 20 -3.11 18.97 -15.89
C ALA A 20 -2.24 17.83 -15.32
N GLN A 21 -1.23 17.39 -16.08
CA GLN A 21 -0.33 16.31 -15.66
C GLN A 21 0.58 16.75 -14.50
N ASP A 22 1.08 17.99 -14.51
CA ASP A 22 1.91 18.52 -13.43
C ASP A 22 1.13 18.65 -12.11
N CYS A 23 -0.12 19.15 -12.16
CA CYS A 23 -1.00 19.21 -11.00
C CYS A 23 -1.31 17.82 -10.43
N HIS A 24 -1.53 16.83 -11.30
CA HIS A 24 -1.81 15.45 -10.91
C HIS A 24 -0.60 14.79 -10.23
N GLN A 25 0.60 14.93 -10.81
CA GLN A 25 1.82 14.41 -10.18
C GLN A 25 2.13 15.10 -8.85
N ALA A 26 1.88 16.41 -8.75
CA ALA A 26 2.01 17.14 -7.49
C ALA A 26 1.04 16.65 -6.42
N PHE A 27 -0.19 16.28 -6.80
CA PHE A 27 -1.16 15.66 -5.91
C PHE A 27 -0.67 14.30 -5.41
N ILE A 28 -0.28 13.38 -6.31
CA ILE A 28 0.21 12.04 -5.94
C ILE A 28 1.40 12.16 -4.99
N LYS A 29 2.36 13.02 -5.32
CA LYS A 29 3.54 13.26 -4.49
C LYS A 29 3.16 13.74 -3.09
N ARG A 30 2.29 14.75 -2.98
CA ARG A 30 1.88 15.30 -1.68
C ARG A 30 1.18 14.27 -0.80
N VAL A 31 0.27 13.49 -1.39
CA VAL A 31 -0.48 12.47 -0.65
C VAL A 31 0.45 11.33 -0.22
N THR A 32 1.32 10.86 -1.12
CA THR A 32 2.28 9.79 -0.81
C THR A 32 3.34 10.22 0.19
N ASP A 33 3.84 11.46 0.14
CA ASP A 33 4.75 12.03 1.15
C ASP A 33 4.08 12.06 2.52
N THR A 34 2.79 12.42 2.59
CA THR A 34 2.05 12.45 3.86
C THR A 34 1.79 11.05 4.40
N ILE A 35 1.41 10.10 3.53
CA ILE A 35 1.26 8.68 3.91
C ILE A 35 2.60 8.13 4.41
N ALA A 36 3.69 8.48 3.72
CA ALA A 36 5.04 8.06 4.07
C ALA A 36 5.51 8.63 5.40
N TYR A 37 5.17 9.89 5.69
CA TYR A 37 5.46 10.55 6.97
C TYR A 37 4.74 9.84 8.13
N VAL A 38 3.46 9.51 7.98
CA VAL A 38 2.72 8.76 9.02
C VAL A 38 3.24 7.33 9.14
N GLY A 39 3.58 6.68 8.02
CA GLY A 39 4.25 5.38 8.03
C GLY A 39 3.40 4.20 8.55
N VAL A 40 2.08 4.38 8.61
CA VAL A 40 1.11 3.38 9.12
C VAL A 40 0.03 3.13 8.07
N VAL A 41 -0.36 1.87 7.90
CA VAL A 41 -1.51 1.46 7.10
C VAL A 41 -2.73 1.37 8.02
N LYS A 42 -3.64 2.34 7.93
CA LYS A 42 -4.91 2.35 8.66
C LYS A 42 -6.07 1.89 7.76
N CYS A 43 -6.96 1.07 8.30
CA CYS A 43 -8.23 0.72 7.66
C CYS A 43 -9.26 1.86 7.76
N GLU A 44 -10.42 1.66 7.12
CA GLU A 44 -11.53 2.62 7.05
C GLU A 44 -12.04 3.08 8.42
N ALA A 45 -12.07 2.18 9.40
CA ALA A 45 -12.46 2.47 10.76
C ALA A 45 -11.36 2.04 11.72
N VAL A 46 -10.95 2.93 12.61
CA VAL A 46 -10.01 2.66 13.71
C VAL A 46 -10.58 3.16 15.02
N SER A 47 -9.98 2.74 16.15
CA SER A 47 -10.48 2.95 17.52
C SER A 47 -11.66 2.07 17.92
N ARG A 48 -12.06 2.15 19.20
CA ARG A 48 -13.21 1.42 19.76
C ARG A 48 -14.55 1.91 19.19
N ILE A 49 -14.63 3.18 18.79
CA ILE A 49 -15.87 3.81 18.30
C ILE A 49 -15.96 3.71 16.77
N GLY A 50 -14.85 3.41 16.08
CA GLY A 50 -14.82 3.27 14.63
C GLY A 50 -14.82 4.61 13.90
N SER A 51 -13.81 5.44 14.14
CA SER A 51 -13.59 6.71 13.44
C SER A 51 -12.76 6.49 12.18
N THR A 52 -13.07 7.24 11.12
CA THR A 52 -12.31 7.20 9.87
C THR A 52 -11.05 8.06 9.98
N PRO A 53 -9.85 7.46 9.93
CA PRO A 53 -8.62 8.23 10.13
C PRO A 53 -8.26 9.05 8.88
N ARG A 54 -7.65 10.21 9.07
CA ARG A 54 -7.13 11.05 7.96
C ARG A 54 -6.19 10.27 7.04
N GLN A 55 -5.41 9.35 7.60
CA GLN A 55 -4.55 8.46 6.84
C GLN A 55 -5.33 7.59 5.84
N TYR A 56 -6.50 7.07 6.22
CA TYR A 56 -7.36 6.32 5.31
C TYR A 56 -7.97 7.23 4.24
N ILE A 57 -8.38 8.45 4.57
CA ILE A 57 -8.90 9.42 3.58
C ILE A 57 -7.84 9.74 2.50
N ARG A 58 -6.57 9.86 2.90
CA ARG A 58 -5.44 10.03 1.97
C ARG A 58 -5.26 8.82 1.06
N PHE A 59 -5.30 7.62 1.63
CA PHE A 59 -5.30 6.38 0.85
C PHE A 59 -6.47 6.33 -0.13
N ASP A 60 -7.68 6.61 0.33
CA ASP A 60 -8.90 6.60 -0.48
C ASP A 60 -8.81 7.60 -1.65
N SER A 61 -8.15 8.73 -1.43
CA SER A 61 -7.84 9.70 -2.50
C SER A 61 -6.88 9.10 -3.54
N LEU A 62 -5.79 8.44 -3.13
CA LEU A 62 -4.91 7.74 -4.09
C LEU A 62 -5.66 6.65 -4.85
N ARG A 63 -6.44 5.84 -4.13
CA ARG A 63 -7.23 4.74 -4.67
C ARG A 63 -8.18 5.23 -5.76
N ARG A 64 -8.84 6.36 -5.57
CA ARG A 64 -9.81 6.93 -6.53
C ARG A 64 -9.14 7.62 -7.72
N PHE A 65 -8.10 8.43 -7.47
CA PHE A 65 -7.57 9.35 -8.49
C PHE A 65 -6.34 8.83 -9.25
N CYS A 66 -5.59 7.86 -8.70
CA CYS A 66 -4.45 7.30 -9.42
C CYS A 66 -4.89 6.25 -10.46
N SER A 67 -4.24 6.28 -11.62
CA SER A 67 -4.34 5.20 -12.59
C SER A 67 -3.64 3.92 -12.09
N SER A 68 -3.99 2.78 -12.68
CA SER A 68 -3.35 1.50 -12.37
C SER A 68 -1.84 1.50 -12.64
N ALA A 69 -1.36 2.26 -13.63
CA ALA A 69 0.07 2.42 -13.90
C ALA A 69 0.78 3.21 -12.78
N GLU A 70 0.16 4.28 -12.28
CA GLU A 70 0.69 5.08 -11.18
C GLU A 70 0.72 4.29 -9.87
N LEU A 71 -0.36 3.57 -9.55
CA LEU A 71 -0.39 2.68 -8.39
C LEU A 71 0.70 1.59 -8.47
N GLN A 72 0.93 1.01 -9.65
CA GLN A 72 2.05 0.07 -9.86
C GLN A 72 3.42 0.73 -9.69
N ALA A 73 3.58 2.01 -10.08
CA ALA A 73 4.81 2.76 -9.85
C ALA A 73 5.04 3.00 -8.35
N LEU A 74 3.98 3.26 -7.58
CA LEU A 74 4.04 3.42 -6.12
C LEU A 74 4.48 2.16 -5.38
N LEU A 75 4.37 0.97 -5.99
CA LEU A 75 4.95 -0.26 -5.42
C LEU A 75 6.48 -0.20 -5.32
N LYS A 76 7.16 0.74 -5.99
CA LYS A 76 8.61 0.97 -5.85
C LYS A 76 8.95 2.06 -4.83
N HIS A 77 7.96 2.65 -4.16
CA HIS A 77 8.18 3.75 -3.22
C HIS A 77 9.00 3.31 -2.00
N LYS A 78 9.80 4.20 -1.41
CA LYS A 78 10.66 3.87 -0.25
C LYS A 78 9.87 3.50 1.01
N SER A 79 8.73 4.17 1.23
CA SER A 79 7.85 3.92 2.39
C SER A 79 7.09 2.59 2.25
N PRO A 80 7.21 1.67 3.22
CA PRO A 80 6.43 0.43 3.27
C PRO A 80 4.91 0.67 3.29
N ALA A 81 4.44 1.72 3.97
CA ALA A 81 3.02 2.07 4.04
C ALA A 81 2.46 2.47 2.67
N VAL A 82 3.23 3.24 1.88
CA VAL A 82 2.84 3.61 0.51
C VAL A 82 2.74 2.37 -0.37
N ARG A 83 3.70 1.44 -0.28
CA ARG A 83 3.64 0.18 -1.05
C ARG A 83 2.46 -0.69 -0.66
N GLY A 84 2.16 -0.80 0.64
CA GLY A 84 1.01 -1.53 1.15
C GLY A 84 -0.31 -0.96 0.62
N TYR A 85 -0.51 0.36 0.75
CA TYR A 85 -1.70 1.02 0.23
C TYR A 85 -1.82 0.96 -1.29
N ALA A 86 -0.72 1.12 -2.03
CA ALA A 86 -0.74 1.01 -3.48
C ALA A 86 -1.16 -0.40 -3.92
N PHE A 87 -0.66 -1.45 -3.26
CA PHE A 87 -1.09 -2.82 -3.57
C PHE A 87 -2.55 -3.06 -3.20
N TRP A 88 -3.00 -2.58 -2.04
CA TRP A 88 -4.41 -2.65 -1.66
C TRP A 88 -5.30 -1.97 -2.71
N ALA A 89 -4.98 -0.75 -3.15
CA ALA A 89 -5.76 -0.09 -4.21
C ALA A 89 -5.78 -0.89 -5.52
N LEU A 90 -4.71 -1.61 -5.86
CA LEU A 90 -4.66 -2.47 -7.05
C LEU A 90 -5.55 -3.72 -6.92
N THR A 91 -5.89 -4.19 -5.73
CA THR A 91 -6.78 -5.36 -5.58
C THR A 91 -8.21 -5.09 -6.05
N GLU A 92 -8.58 -3.81 -6.15
CA GLU A 92 -9.86 -3.33 -6.66
C GLU A 92 -9.83 -3.03 -8.17
N ARG A 93 -8.69 -3.23 -8.84
CA ARG A 93 -8.50 -2.98 -10.28
C ARG A 93 -8.58 -4.29 -11.08
N PRO A 94 -9.74 -4.63 -11.68
CA PRO A 94 -9.91 -5.92 -12.36
C PRO A 94 -8.99 -6.11 -13.57
N GLU A 95 -8.50 -5.02 -14.17
CA GLU A 95 -7.62 -5.00 -15.33
C GLU A 95 -6.14 -5.29 -14.99
N VAL A 96 -5.76 -5.32 -13.72
CA VAL A 96 -4.36 -5.51 -13.28
C VAL A 96 -4.13 -6.95 -12.87
N ASP A 97 -3.17 -7.66 -13.46
CA ASP A 97 -2.74 -8.98 -12.95
C ASP A 97 -1.89 -8.81 -11.68
N LEU A 98 -2.45 -9.18 -10.52
CA LEU A 98 -1.80 -9.03 -9.21
C LEU A 98 -0.67 -10.04 -9.00
N TYR A 99 -0.74 -11.21 -9.63
CA TYR A 99 0.19 -12.30 -9.37
C TYR A 99 1.66 -11.95 -9.74
N PRO A 100 1.97 -11.39 -10.92
CA PRO A 100 3.31 -10.91 -11.23
C PRO A 100 3.82 -9.83 -10.28
N LEU A 101 2.92 -9.01 -9.73
CA LEU A 101 3.28 -7.96 -8.78
C LEU A 101 3.71 -8.56 -7.43
N LEU A 102 3.02 -9.59 -6.95
CA LEU A 102 3.42 -10.37 -5.77
C LEU A 102 4.79 -11.02 -5.96
N LEU A 103 5.02 -11.67 -7.10
CA LEU A 103 6.30 -12.33 -7.38
C LEU A 103 7.46 -11.34 -7.37
N ARG A 104 7.24 -10.12 -7.87
CA ARG A 104 8.23 -9.04 -7.86
C ARG A 104 8.58 -8.58 -6.43
N HIS A 105 7.61 -8.61 -5.52
CA HIS A 105 7.76 -8.18 -4.13
C HIS A 105 8.00 -9.32 -3.14
N ARG A 106 8.22 -10.56 -3.61
CA ARG A 106 8.40 -11.74 -2.74
C ARG A 106 9.51 -11.61 -1.68
N GLN A 107 10.48 -10.72 -1.92
CA GLN A 107 11.60 -10.45 -1.02
C GLN A 107 11.43 -9.14 -0.21
N ASP A 108 10.32 -8.41 -0.37
CA ASP A 108 10.07 -7.17 0.35
C ASP A 108 9.71 -7.45 1.81
N ARG A 109 10.74 -7.37 2.66
CA ARG A 109 10.65 -7.63 4.11
C ARG A 109 10.50 -6.35 4.91
N ALA A 110 10.32 -5.19 4.28
CA ALA A 110 10.16 -3.96 5.03
C ALA A 110 8.88 -4.01 5.86
N GLU A 111 8.93 -3.44 7.05
CA GLU A 111 7.83 -3.49 8.02
C GLU A 111 7.05 -2.19 8.01
N THR A 112 5.74 -2.30 8.18
CA THR A 112 4.84 -1.18 8.42
C THR A 112 3.95 -1.51 9.62
N ALA A 113 3.62 -0.50 10.41
CA ALA A 113 2.51 -0.63 11.35
C ALA A 113 1.20 -0.69 10.56
N GLN A 114 0.25 -1.47 11.07
CA GLN A 114 -1.11 -1.57 10.54
C GLN A 114 -2.11 -1.43 11.68
N MET A 115 -3.20 -0.68 11.45
CA MET A 115 -4.28 -0.52 12.42
C MET A 115 -5.64 -0.62 11.76
N CYS A 116 -6.46 -1.56 12.23
CA CYS A 116 -7.81 -1.78 11.75
C CYS A 116 -8.73 -2.03 12.95
N GLY A 117 -9.77 -1.21 13.11
CA GLY A 117 -10.54 -1.15 14.35
C GLY A 117 -9.64 -0.80 15.55
N CYS A 118 -9.72 -1.62 16.60
CA CYS A 118 -8.86 -1.54 17.77
C CYS A 118 -7.59 -2.43 17.69
N PHE A 119 -7.36 -3.11 16.56
CA PHE A 119 -6.25 -4.03 16.40
C PHE A 119 -5.08 -3.36 15.69
N GLY A 120 -3.97 -3.21 16.43
CA GLY A 120 -2.67 -2.78 15.91
C GLY A 120 -1.75 -3.98 15.69
N SER A 121 -0.97 -3.98 14.61
CA SER A 121 0.07 -4.98 14.36
C SER A 121 1.22 -4.40 13.56
N VAL A 122 2.35 -5.11 13.52
CA VAL A 122 3.46 -4.82 12.60
C VAL A 122 3.55 -5.95 11.59
N ILE A 123 3.40 -5.61 10.31
CA ILE A 123 3.36 -6.55 9.20
C ILE A 123 4.44 -6.21 8.17
N THR A 124 4.97 -7.22 7.48
CA THR A 124 5.85 -6.98 6.33
C THR A 124 5.04 -6.63 5.09
N VAL A 125 5.60 -5.85 4.17
CA VAL A 125 4.91 -5.52 2.91
C VAL A 125 4.43 -6.77 2.18
N ILE A 126 5.30 -7.78 2.00
CA ILE A 126 4.90 -9.03 1.34
C ILE A 126 3.77 -9.77 2.07
N SER A 127 3.75 -9.76 3.41
CA SER A 127 2.66 -10.36 4.18
C SER A 127 1.33 -9.62 3.99
N SER A 128 1.35 -8.29 3.96
CA SER A 128 0.15 -7.49 3.67
C SER A 128 -0.36 -7.80 2.27
N MET A 129 0.52 -7.77 1.27
CA MET A 129 0.14 -8.04 -0.13
C MET A 129 -0.47 -9.43 -0.31
N LEU A 130 0.06 -10.46 0.36
CA LEU A 130 -0.51 -11.81 0.30
C LEU A 130 -1.93 -11.86 0.90
N ASN A 131 -2.15 -11.19 2.04
CA ASN A 131 -3.46 -11.10 2.68
C ASN A 131 -4.48 -10.31 1.83
N ASP A 132 -4.04 -9.22 1.19
CA ASP A 132 -4.90 -8.42 0.34
C ASP A 132 -5.22 -9.16 -0.97
N TYR A 133 -4.24 -9.88 -1.52
CA TYR A 133 -4.43 -10.74 -2.69
C TYR A 133 -5.39 -11.89 -2.41
N GLU A 134 -5.24 -12.59 -1.28
CA GLU A 134 -6.13 -13.70 -0.89
C GLU A 134 -7.60 -13.27 -0.81
N LYS A 135 -7.86 -12.02 -0.44
CA LYS A 135 -9.20 -11.41 -0.38
C LYS A 135 -9.69 -10.89 -1.73
N SER A 136 -8.83 -10.81 -2.74
CA SER A 136 -9.18 -10.27 -4.05
C SER A 136 -9.99 -11.27 -4.89
N PRO A 137 -10.88 -10.80 -5.79
CA PRO A 137 -11.56 -11.68 -6.75
C PRO A 137 -10.61 -12.46 -7.67
N GLN A 138 -9.39 -11.95 -7.89
CA GLN A 138 -8.38 -12.61 -8.72
C GLN A 138 -7.85 -13.90 -8.08
N TYR A 139 -7.71 -13.95 -6.76
CA TYR A 139 -7.20 -15.14 -6.09
C TYR A 139 -8.08 -16.37 -6.34
N ALA A 140 -9.41 -16.20 -6.34
CA ALA A 140 -10.33 -17.30 -6.66
C ALA A 140 -10.02 -17.92 -8.04
N ARG A 141 -9.80 -17.07 -9.06
CA ARG A 141 -9.47 -17.51 -10.43
C ARG A 141 -8.08 -18.13 -10.49
N ASP A 142 -7.09 -17.48 -9.90
CA ASP A 142 -5.71 -17.93 -9.91
C ASP A 142 -5.50 -19.22 -9.09
N SER A 143 -6.35 -19.47 -8.10
CA SER A 143 -6.32 -20.71 -7.31
C SER A 143 -6.69 -21.95 -8.14
N LEU A 144 -7.40 -21.77 -9.26
CA LEU A 144 -7.71 -22.85 -10.21
C LEU A 144 -6.49 -23.23 -11.06
N ASN A 145 -5.52 -22.32 -11.21
CA ASN A 145 -4.25 -22.63 -11.85
C ASN A 145 -3.30 -23.31 -10.82
N PRO A 146 -2.92 -24.58 -11.02
CA PRO A 146 -2.11 -25.32 -10.04
C PRO A 146 -0.73 -24.71 -9.79
N GLU A 147 -0.13 -24.08 -10.81
CA GLU A 147 1.17 -23.44 -10.70
C GLU A 147 1.09 -22.16 -9.86
N ARG A 148 0.16 -21.27 -10.19
CA ARG A 148 -0.06 -20.03 -9.41
C ARG A 148 -0.40 -20.35 -7.96
N ARG A 149 -1.29 -21.32 -7.73
CA ARG A 149 -1.65 -21.81 -6.40
C ARG A 149 -0.44 -22.34 -5.64
N ARG A 150 0.39 -23.20 -6.25
CA ARG A 150 1.58 -23.76 -5.61
C ARG A 150 2.54 -22.66 -5.15
N VAL A 151 2.84 -21.71 -6.03
CA VAL A 151 3.76 -20.61 -5.72
C VAL A 151 3.20 -19.72 -4.61
N TYR A 152 1.90 -19.38 -4.66
CA TYR A 152 1.24 -18.65 -3.57
C TYR A 152 1.38 -19.38 -2.22
N LEU A 153 1.10 -20.69 -2.19
CA LEU A 153 1.20 -21.49 -0.96
C LEU A 153 2.63 -21.51 -0.39
N VAL A 154 3.66 -21.56 -1.25
CA VAL A 154 5.05 -21.44 -0.82
C VAL A 154 5.31 -20.08 -0.19
N LEU A 155 4.95 -18.98 -0.87
CA LEU A 155 5.15 -17.62 -0.35
C LEU A 155 4.42 -17.40 0.97
N HIS A 156 3.17 -17.87 1.07
CA HIS A 156 2.36 -17.75 2.27
C HIS A 156 2.95 -18.58 3.44
N LYS A 157 3.40 -19.82 3.17
CA LYS A 157 4.08 -20.66 4.17
C LYS A 157 5.34 -19.99 4.70
N GLU A 158 6.17 -19.43 3.82
CA GLU A 158 7.38 -18.73 4.23
C GLU A 158 7.08 -17.46 5.04
N ALA A 159 6.09 -16.66 4.61
CA ALA A 159 5.66 -15.48 5.34
C ALA A 159 5.19 -15.84 6.76
N LYS A 160 4.39 -16.89 6.90
CA LYS A 160 3.94 -17.41 8.20
C LYS A 160 5.08 -17.94 9.06
N ALA A 161 6.05 -18.64 8.47
CA ALA A 161 7.23 -19.13 9.19
C ALA A 161 8.07 -17.97 9.74
N ARG A 162 8.24 -16.89 8.96
CA ARG A 162 8.92 -15.66 9.41
C ARG A 162 8.19 -15.00 10.56
N TRP A 163 6.87 -14.83 10.45
CA TRP A 163 6.05 -14.25 11.51
C TRP A 163 6.18 -15.06 12.81
N ARG A 164 6.10 -16.40 12.76
CA ARG A 164 6.28 -17.27 13.93
C ARG A 164 7.65 -17.07 14.61
N LYS A 165 8.73 -17.03 13.83
CA LYS A 165 10.08 -16.76 14.36
C LYS A 165 10.16 -15.39 15.04
N LYS A 166 9.54 -14.37 14.46
CA LYS A 166 9.47 -13.02 15.04
C LYS A 166 8.68 -13.02 16.35
N SER A 167 7.51 -13.64 16.39
CA SER A 167 6.68 -13.72 17.60
C SER A 167 7.41 -14.45 18.73
N GLN A 168 8.04 -15.59 18.45
CA GLN A 168 8.87 -16.31 19.42
C GLN A 168 10.04 -15.46 19.92
N HIS A 169 10.72 -14.74 19.02
CA HIS A 169 11.78 -13.81 19.41
C HIS A 169 11.25 -12.72 20.35
N GLN A 170 10.08 -12.14 20.04
CA GLN A 170 9.45 -11.11 20.85
C GLN A 170 9.04 -11.63 22.25
N GLU A 171 8.51 -12.85 22.33
CA GLU A 171 8.18 -13.50 23.60
C GLU A 171 9.42 -13.71 24.47
N ASN A 172 10.52 -14.12 23.85
CA ASN A 172 11.81 -14.37 24.50
C ASN A 172 12.63 -13.10 24.79
N MET A 173 12.15 -11.90 24.42
CA MET A 173 12.83 -10.64 24.74
C MET A 173 12.82 -10.36 26.25
N THR A 174 13.92 -9.77 26.74
CA THR A 174 13.98 -9.21 28.09
C THR A 174 12.93 -8.11 28.28
N LEU A 175 12.46 -7.89 29.51
CA LEU A 175 11.52 -6.81 29.83
C LEU A 175 12.01 -5.44 29.36
N ARG A 176 13.32 -5.16 29.50
CA ARG A 176 13.95 -3.93 29.02
C ARG A 176 13.85 -3.79 27.49
N ALA A 177 14.04 -4.86 26.75
CA ALA A 177 13.88 -4.87 25.30
C ALA A 177 12.41 -4.69 24.88
N LYS A 178 11.46 -5.36 25.56
CA LYS A 178 10.02 -5.17 25.37
C LYS A 178 9.59 -3.73 25.60
N ASN A 179 10.05 -3.10 26.69
CA ASN A 179 9.75 -1.70 26.99
C ASN A 179 10.34 -0.74 25.94
N ARG A 180 11.53 -1.03 25.40
CA ARG A 180 12.13 -0.25 24.30
C ARG A 180 11.38 -0.42 22.98
N ALA A 181 10.85 -1.62 22.70
CA ALA A 181 9.99 -1.86 21.54
C ALA A 181 8.67 -1.09 21.69
N LYS A 182 7.99 -1.24 22.83
CA LYS A 182 6.75 -0.51 23.15
C LYS A 182 6.91 1.00 22.99
N ARG A 183 7.97 1.61 23.53
CA ARG A 183 8.21 3.06 23.36
C ARG A 183 8.43 3.48 21.90
N ARG A 184 8.98 2.60 21.06
CA ARG A 184 9.11 2.86 19.61
C ARG A 184 7.75 2.78 18.93
N ASP A 185 6.94 1.79 19.30
CA ASP A 185 5.58 1.64 18.80
C ASP A 185 4.71 2.83 19.24
N ASP A 186 4.74 3.22 20.52
CA ASP A 186 4.01 4.37 21.06
C ASP A 186 4.35 5.67 20.29
N LYS A 187 5.62 5.86 19.90
CA LYS A 187 6.03 6.99 19.05
C LYS A 187 5.45 6.91 17.65
N LEU A 188 5.42 5.72 17.04
CA LEU A 188 4.78 5.50 15.73
C LEU A 188 3.29 5.84 15.79
N TRP A 189 2.61 5.48 16.89
CA TRP A 189 1.20 5.78 17.09
C TRP A 189 0.90 7.26 17.39
N ALA A 190 1.87 8.00 17.98
CA ALA A 190 1.69 9.40 18.36
C ALA A 190 1.70 10.39 17.18
N HIS A 191 2.22 10.00 16.01
CA HIS A 191 2.28 10.87 14.83
C HIS A 191 0.92 11.15 14.17
N ASP A 192 -0.17 10.57 14.69
CA ASP A 192 -1.51 10.67 14.09
C ASP A 192 -2.59 10.86 15.18
N ASN A 193 -2.40 11.88 16.04
CA ASN A 193 -3.39 12.36 17.02
C ASN A 193 -4.59 13.09 16.39
N ASP A 194 -4.69 13.10 15.06
CA ASP A 194 -5.78 13.73 14.33
C ASP A 194 -6.93 12.71 14.13
N PHE A 195 -7.64 12.41 15.21
CA PHE A 195 -9.02 11.93 15.13
C PHE A 195 -9.97 13.08 14.80
#